data_AF-A0A813LM40-F1
#
_entry.id   AF-A0A813LM40-F1
#
_cell.length_a   1.000
_cell.length_b   1.000
_cell.length_c   1.000
_cell.angle_alpha   90.00
_cell.angle_beta   90.00
_cell.angle_gamma   90.00
#
_symmetry.space_group_name_H-M   'P 1'
#
loop_
_entity.id
_entity.type
_entity.pdbx_description
1 polymer ?
#
loop_
_entity_poly.entity_id
_entity_poly.type
_entity_poly.pdbx_seq_one_letter_code
_entity_poly.pdbx_strand_id
1 'polypeptide(L)'
;VVQSLTEGQGEPMRWHMLSGSAMWGLGFVQVVMRRWRQGPLAWVHRFCGRAFLLLWFVVVGPTAAFLGLFCGTGRLRSHFAMSLASIVYLDTTLNASWYFWAGWSVGRKRLRGSDSLKLHGKAMLTGLMFTMVIIQQRPTQFVVIWLRKWLLLMVGIILPVSWTEGVASFFDHHLILSITTVFPYGFVVPLMLDGPRSRLGVWAMRLTADDEVELFGRREPFTAELFFWRARVPLFVVLRAVVTDCWTRDPLGAVVS
;
A
#
# COMPACT_ATOMS: atom_id res chain seq x y z
N VAL A 1 -8.76 7.52 -14.56
CA VAL A 1 -7.57 8.34 -14.23
C VAL A 1 -7.74 9.77 -14.73
N VAL A 2 -8.03 10.01 -16.03
CA VAL A 2 -8.23 11.40 -16.52
C VAL A 2 -9.52 12.04 -15.97
N GLN A 3 -10.61 11.29 -15.81
CA GLN A 3 -11.85 11.82 -15.21
C GLN A 3 -11.79 12.08 -13.69
N SER A 4 -10.89 11.42 -12.96
CA SER A 4 -10.70 11.67 -11.51
C SER A 4 -9.75 12.85 -11.23
N LEU A 5 -9.19 13.48 -12.28
CA LEU A 5 -8.32 14.65 -12.17
C LEU A 5 -9.09 15.98 -12.24
N THR A 6 -10.38 15.95 -12.61
CA THR A 6 -11.26 17.13 -12.72
C THR A 6 -12.04 17.44 -11.45
N GLU A 7 -12.12 16.50 -10.52
CA GLU A 7 -12.68 16.68 -9.17
C GLU A 7 -11.51 16.89 -8.19
N GLY A 8 -11.70 17.56 -7.04
CA GLY A 8 -10.65 18.02 -6.10
C GLY A 8 -9.59 17.00 -5.62
N GLN A 9 -9.65 15.74 -6.06
CA GLN A 9 -8.63 14.71 -5.94
C GLN A 9 -7.40 14.94 -6.84
N GLY A 10 -7.52 15.77 -7.88
CA GLY A 10 -6.50 15.89 -8.92
C GLY A 10 -5.12 16.31 -8.41
N GLU A 11 -5.07 17.28 -7.50
CA GLU A 11 -3.81 17.80 -6.97
C GLU A 11 -3.13 16.84 -5.96
N PRO A 12 -3.80 16.33 -4.91
CA PRO A 12 -3.21 15.33 -4.01
C PRO A 12 -2.72 14.08 -4.75
N MET A 13 -3.49 13.62 -5.74
CA MET A 13 -3.10 12.48 -6.58
C MET A 13 -1.86 12.79 -7.42
N ARG A 14 -1.78 13.97 -8.03
CA ARG A 14 -0.59 14.40 -8.80
C ARG A 14 0.65 14.44 -7.92
N TRP A 15 0.56 15.05 -6.74
CA TRP A 15 1.67 15.09 -5.79
C TRP A 15 2.10 13.70 -5.34
N HIS A 16 1.14 12.83 -5.00
CA HIS A 16 1.41 11.45 -4.62
C HIS A 16 2.11 10.67 -5.76
N MET A 17 1.64 10.81 -7.00
CA MET A 17 2.23 10.12 -8.15
C MET A 17 3.66 10.59 -8.45
N LEU A 18 3.90 11.90 -8.43
CA LEU A 18 5.23 12.47 -8.70
C LEU A 18 6.22 12.11 -7.58
N SER A 19 5.83 12.33 -6.32
CA SER A 19 6.66 11.98 -5.17
C SER A 19 6.88 10.47 -5.04
N GLY A 20 5.85 9.66 -5.27
CA GLY A 20 5.94 8.20 -5.29
C GLY A 20 6.89 7.69 -6.39
N SER A 21 6.83 8.29 -7.58
CA SER A 21 7.73 7.95 -8.69
C SER A 21 9.18 8.33 -8.38
N ALA A 22 9.42 9.52 -7.83
CA ALA A 22 10.74 9.95 -7.37
C ALA A 22 11.27 9.03 -6.27
N MET A 23 10.43 8.66 -5.30
CA MET A 23 10.77 7.72 -4.24
C MET A 23 11.16 6.35 -4.80
N TRP A 24 10.38 5.80 -5.74
CA TRP A 24 10.73 4.53 -6.38
C TRP A 24 12.00 4.61 -7.21
N GLY A 25 12.26 5.72 -7.89
CA GLY A 25 13.55 5.97 -8.54
C GLY A 25 14.72 5.91 -7.56
N LEU A 26 14.58 6.55 -6.39
CA LEU A 26 15.58 6.46 -5.32
C LEU A 26 15.70 5.02 -4.78
N GLY A 27 14.58 4.32 -4.58
CA GLY A 27 14.56 2.91 -4.17
C GLY A 27 15.26 1.99 -5.17
N PHE A 28 15.07 2.23 -6.47
CA PHE A 28 15.77 1.52 -7.54
C PHE A 28 17.29 1.74 -7.44
N VAL A 29 17.75 2.98 -7.23
CA VAL A 29 19.17 3.27 -6.98
C VAL A 29 19.67 2.49 -5.75
N GLN A 30 18.87 2.42 -4.67
CA GLN A 30 19.24 1.65 -3.47
C GLN A 30 19.39 0.15 -3.74
N VAL A 31 18.59 -0.42 -4.64
CA VAL A 31 18.54 -1.86 -4.93
C VAL A 31 19.54 -2.27 -6.02
N VAL A 32 19.67 -1.49 -7.10
CA VAL A 32 20.46 -1.82 -8.30
C VAL A 32 21.88 -1.29 -8.21
N MET A 33 22.07 -0.06 -7.73
CA MET A 33 23.40 0.56 -7.64
C MET A 33 24.15 0.13 -6.38
N ARG A 34 24.16 -1.17 -6.06
CA ARG A 34 24.81 -1.72 -4.86
C ARG A 34 26.31 -1.49 -4.86
N ARG A 35 26.95 -1.46 -6.04
CA ARG A 35 28.38 -1.17 -6.19
C ARG A 35 28.75 0.22 -5.65
N TRP A 36 27.83 1.18 -5.69
CA TRP A 36 28.07 2.52 -5.16
C TRP A 36 28.09 2.56 -3.63
N ARG A 37 27.74 1.46 -2.93
CA ARG A 37 27.84 1.38 -1.46
C ARG A 37 29.28 1.37 -0.96
N GLN A 38 30.23 0.98 -1.81
CA GLN A 38 31.64 0.85 -1.48
C GLN A 38 32.44 1.75 -2.43
N GLY A 39 33.22 2.68 -1.88
CA GLY A 39 34.04 3.62 -2.66
C GLY A 39 33.58 5.08 -2.62
N PRO A 40 34.02 5.92 -3.57
CA PRO A 40 33.87 7.38 -3.50
C PRO A 40 32.41 7.84 -3.63
N LEU A 41 31.53 7.02 -4.21
CA LEU A 41 30.09 7.30 -4.37
C LEU A 41 29.23 6.82 -3.19
N ALA A 42 29.84 6.29 -2.13
CA ALA A 42 29.11 5.78 -0.97
C ALA A 42 28.31 6.87 -0.23
N TRP A 43 28.73 8.13 -0.32
CA TRP A 43 27.97 9.24 0.25
C TRP A 43 26.70 9.52 -0.55
N VAL A 44 26.75 9.42 -1.89
CA VAL A 44 25.58 9.59 -2.78
C VAL A 44 24.55 8.52 -2.47
N HIS A 45 24.97 7.25 -2.39
CA HIS A 45 24.07 6.14 -2.08
C HIS A 45 23.38 6.34 -0.72
N ARG A 46 24.14 6.79 0.30
CA ARG A 46 23.60 7.10 1.64
C ARG A 46 22.65 8.30 1.62
N PHE A 47 22.97 9.35 0.88
CA PHE A 47 22.10 10.52 0.72
C PHE A 47 20.78 10.14 0.04
N CYS A 48 20.83 9.40 -1.06
CA CYS A 48 19.64 8.88 -1.74
C CYS A 48 18.77 8.03 -0.81
N GLY A 49 19.37 7.19 0.05
CA GLY A 49 18.63 6.40 1.03
C GLY A 49 17.94 7.25 2.10
N ARG A 50 18.56 8.34 2.55
CA ARG A 50 17.93 9.29 3.48
C ARG A 50 16.82 10.10 2.80
N ALA A 51 17.06 10.59 1.60
CA ALA A 51 16.06 11.30 0.80
C ALA A 51 14.84 10.41 0.52
N PHE A 52 15.06 9.13 0.20
CA PHE A 52 14.02 8.12 0.05
C PHE A 52 13.14 8.00 1.31
N LEU A 53 13.75 7.83 2.49
CA LEU A 53 13.03 7.70 3.75
C LEU A 53 12.27 8.97 4.11
N LEU A 54 12.90 10.15 3.93
CA LEU A 54 12.27 11.43 4.17
C LEU A 54 11.04 11.61 3.28
N LEU A 55 11.18 11.31 1.99
CA LEU A 55 10.10 11.41 1.03
C LEU A 55 8.94 10.46 1.36
N TRP A 56 9.23 9.23 1.83
CA TRP A 56 8.21 8.32 2.33
C TRP A 56 7.48 8.88 3.54
N PHE A 57 8.19 9.21 4.63
CA PHE A 57 7.54 9.57 5.88
C PHE A 57 6.87 10.94 5.87
N VAL A 58 7.32 11.88 5.04
CA VAL A 58 6.78 13.24 4.99
C VAL A 58 5.71 13.39 3.91
N VAL A 59 5.83 12.71 2.77
CA VAL A 59 4.95 12.94 1.61
C VAL A 59 4.22 11.67 1.20
N VAL A 60 4.94 10.63 0.76
CA VAL A 60 4.32 9.50 0.06
C VAL A 60 3.45 8.64 1.00
N GLY A 61 3.93 8.33 2.19
CA GLY A 61 3.19 7.55 3.19
C GLY A 61 1.92 8.27 3.67
N PRO A 62 2.00 9.53 4.14
CA PRO A 62 0.83 10.31 4.53
C PRO A 62 -0.18 10.47 3.39
N THR A 63 0.28 10.79 2.17
CA THR A 63 -0.62 10.90 1.01
C THR A 63 -1.20 9.53 0.61
N ALA A 64 -0.46 8.43 0.74
CA ALA A 64 -1.00 7.08 0.49
C ALA A 64 -2.12 6.73 1.48
N ALA A 65 -1.94 7.01 2.77
CA ALA A 65 -2.96 6.80 3.79
C ALA A 65 -4.20 7.67 3.54
N PHE A 66 -3.99 8.95 3.21
CA PHE A 66 -5.06 9.87 2.82
C PHE A 66 -5.82 9.35 1.61
N LEU A 67 -5.14 9.00 0.51
CA LEU A 67 -5.79 8.47 -0.69
C LEU A 67 -6.48 7.12 -0.40
N GLY A 68 -5.91 6.27 0.46
CA GLY A 68 -6.56 5.03 0.90
C GLY A 68 -7.89 5.27 1.64
N LEU A 69 -7.98 6.36 2.42
CA LEU A 69 -9.20 6.73 3.16
C LEU A 69 -10.21 7.54 2.34
N PHE A 70 -9.74 8.41 1.44
CA PHE A 70 -10.57 9.42 0.79
C PHE A 70 -10.77 9.21 -0.72
N CYS A 71 -9.86 8.51 -1.43
CA CYS A 71 -10.04 8.22 -2.84
C CYS A 71 -10.91 6.97 -3.08
N GLY A 72 -11.64 7.00 -4.19
CA GLY A 72 -12.35 5.84 -4.72
C GLY A 72 -13.82 5.78 -4.33
N THR A 73 -14.52 6.90 -4.24
CA THR A 73 -15.91 7.01 -3.79
C THR A 73 -16.92 6.63 -4.87
N GLY A 74 -17.27 5.35 -4.90
CA GLY A 74 -18.31 4.80 -5.77
C GLY A 74 -19.71 5.03 -5.21
N ARG A 75 -20.72 4.63 -5.99
CA ARG A 75 -22.13 4.62 -5.56
C ARG A 75 -22.27 3.82 -4.26
N LEU A 76 -23.33 4.07 -3.47
CA LEU A 76 -23.65 3.37 -2.20
C LEU A 76 -23.39 1.85 -2.25
N ARG A 77 -23.75 1.19 -3.34
CA ARG A 77 -23.54 -0.26 -3.56
C ARG A 77 -22.08 -0.73 -3.55
N SER A 78 -21.10 0.15 -3.77
CA SER A 78 -19.67 -0.17 -3.86
C SER A 78 -18.92 0.10 -2.54
N HIS A 79 -19.59 0.66 -1.53
CA HIS A 79 -18.96 1.07 -0.25
C HIS A 79 -18.27 -0.07 0.48
N PHE A 80 -18.85 -1.26 0.48
CA PHE A 80 -18.24 -2.43 1.11
C PHE A 80 -16.91 -2.80 0.45
N ALA A 81 -16.92 -2.98 -0.88
CA ALA A 81 -15.71 -3.34 -1.64
C ALA A 81 -14.61 -2.27 -1.50
N MET A 82 -14.99 -1.00 -1.53
CA MET A 82 -14.08 0.12 -1.34
C MET A 82 -13.50 0.17 0.08
N SER A 83 -14.28 -0.23 1.09
CA SER A 83 -13.79 -0.31 2.47
C SER A 83 -12.73 -1.41 2.61
N LEU A 84 -12.94 -2.56 1.96
CA LEU A 84 -11.92 -3.60 1.90
C LEU A 84 -10.65 -3.11 1.19
N ALA A 85 -10.78 -2.39 0.08
CA ALA A 85 -9.62 -1.80 -0.61
C ALA A 85 -8.88 -0.77 0.26
N SER A 86 -9.63 0.08 0.97
CA SER A 86 -9.09 1.06 1.93
C SER A 86 -8.27 0.38 3.03
N ILE A 87 -8.80 -0.70 3.61
CA ILE A 87 -8.09 -1.51 4.62
C ILE A 87 -6.78 -2.04 4.05
N VAL A 88 -6.79 -2.58 2.82
CA VAL A 88 -5.58 -3.10 2.17
C VAL A 88 -4.54 -1.99 1.98
N TYR A 89 -4.94 -0.81 1.49
CA TYR A 89 -4.02 0.32 1.30
C TYR A 89 -3.44 0.84 2.60
N LEU A 90 -4.25 0.93 3.66
CA LEU A 90 -3.79 1.35 4.98
C LEU A 90 -2.85 0.32 5.60
N ASP A 91 -3.17 -0.97 5.46
CA ASP A 91 -2.34 -2.06 5.95
C ASP A 91 -0.98 -2.10 5.25
N THR A 92 -0.94 -1.96 3.93
CA THR A 92 0.32 -1.95 3.18
C THR A 92 1.14 -0.70 3.48
N THR A 93 0.49 0.46 3.65
CA THR A 93 1.17 1.71 4.05
C THR A 93 1.77 1.61 5.45
N LEU A 94 1.04 1.02 6.40
CA LEU A 94 1.53 0.83 7.77
C LEU A 94 2.69 -0.17 7.80
N ASN A 95 2.57 -1.30 7.10
CA ASN A 95 3.65 -2.30 7.00
C ASN A 95 4.89 -1.70 6.35
N ALA A 96 4.76 -0.99 5.21
CA ALA A 96 5.87 -0.30 4.56
C ALA A 96 6.56 0.68 5.51
N SER A 97 5.79 1.50 6.23
CA SER A 97 6.30 2.46 7.22
C SER A 97 7.06 1.76 8.34
N TRP A 98 6.52 0.66 8.87
CA TRP A 98 7.19 -0.12 9.91
C TRP A 98 8.51 -0.69 9.41
N TYR A 99 8.54 -1.31 8.23
CA TYR A 99 9.75 -1.92 7.67
C TYR A 99 10.82 -0.90 7.32
N PHE A 100 10.45 0.28 6.82
CA PHE A 100 11.38 1.38 6.60
C PHE A 100 11.96 1.93 7.89
N TRP A 101 11.11 2.10 8.92
CA TRP A 101 11.57 2.53 10.24
C TRP A 101 12.51 1.51 10.88
N ALA A 102 12.12 0.23 10.88
CA ALA A 102 12.92 -0.86 11.41
C ALA A 102 14.24 -1.00 10.65
N GLY A 103 14.20 -0.96 9.32
CA GLY A 103 15.38 -0.94 8.46
C GLY A 103 16.32 0.21 8.80
N TRP A 104 15.80 1.44 8.92
CA TRP A 104 16.59 2.60 9.32
C TRP A 104 17.22 2.45 10.71
N SER A 105 16.45 1.95 11.68
CA SER A 105 16.90 1.68 13.05
C SER A 105 18.05 0.67 13.07
N VAL A 106 17.90 -0.48 12.41
CA VAL A 106 18.95 -1.50 12.26
C VAL A 106 20.20 -0.91 11.58
N GLY A 107 20.00 -0.17 10.49
CA GLY A 107 21.09 0.47 9.74
C GLY A 107 21.85 1.54 10.52
N ARG A 108 21.22 2.18 11.52
CA ARG A 108 21.87 3.09 12.48
C ARG A 108 22.62 2.34 13.58
N LYS A 109 21.96 1.40 14.24
CA LYS A 109 22.47 0.72 15.44
C LYS A 109 23.59 -0.27 15.11
N ARG A 110 23.45 -1.02 14.01
CA ARG A 110 24.43 -1.98 13.47
C ARG A 110 25.03 -2.92 14.52
N LEU A 111 24.19 -3.55 15.34
CA LEU A 111 24.62 -4.32 16.50
C LEU A 111 25.53 -5.51 16.14
N ARG A 112 25.38 -6.06 14.93
CA ARG A 112 26.12 -7.21 14.40
C ARG A 112 26.94 -6.87 13.15
N GLY A 113 27.30 -5.59 12.97
CA GLY A 113 28.17 -5.16 11.87
C GLY A 113 27.60 -5.44 10.48
N SER A 114 28.24 -6.35 9.72
CA SER A 114 27.87 -6.66 8.33
C SER A 114 26.53 -7.39 8.22
N ASP A 115 26.16 -8.21 9.20
CA ASP A 115 24.87 -8.91 9.20
C ASP A 115 23.70 -7.96 9.46
N SER A 116 23.88 -6.95 10.32
CA SER A 116 22.91 -5.85 10.47
C SER A 116 22.67 -5.12 9.15
N LEU A 117 23.68 -4.96 8.29
CA LEU A 117 23.51 -4.33 6.98
C LEU A 117 22.72 -5.21 6.01
N LYS A 118 22.86 -6.54 6.09
CA LYS A 118 22.03 -7.48 5.34
C LYS A 118 20.57 -7.39 5.82
N LEU A 119 20.35 -7.39 7.14
CA LEU A 119 19.03 -7.26 7.75
C LEU A 119 18.36 -5.91 7.41
N HIS A 120 19.11 -4.81 7.48
CA HIS A 120 18.68 -3.50 6.97
C HIS A 120 18.22 -3.60 5.52
N GLY A 121 19.02 -4.22 4.65
CA GLY A 121 18.68 -4.42 3.24
C GLY A 121 17.39 -5.23 3.04
N LYS A 122 17.20 -6.31 3.82
CA LYS A 122 15.97 -7.12 3.82
C LYS A 122 14.77 -6.25 4.22
N ALA A 123 14.86 -5.53 5.34
CA ALA A 123 13.77 -4.68 5.84
C ALA A 123 13.38 -3.58 4.85
N MET A 124 14.37 -2.86 4.30
CA MET A 124 14.12 -1.83 3.28
C MET A 124 13.48 -2.41 2.02
N LEU A 125 13.92 -3.59 1.55
CA LEU A 125 13.32 -4.25 0.39
C LEU A 125 11.89 -4.69 0.67
N THR A 126 11.61 -5.29 1.82
CA THR A 126 10.26 -5.70 2.22
C THR A 126 9.33 -4.49 2.31
N GLY A 127 9.78 -3.39 2.91
CA GLY A 127 9.02 -2.13 2.93
C GLY A 127 8.71 -1.64 1.51
N LEU A 128 9.70 -1.66 0.61
CA LEU A 128 9.51 -1.27 -0.79
C LEU A 128 8.48 -2.17 -1.49
N MET A 129 8.51 -3.49 -1.26
CA MET A 129 7.51 -4.42 -1.82
C MET A 129 6.08 -4.09 -1.37
N PHE A 130 5.89 -3.68 -0.12
CA PHE A 130 4.58 -3.21 0.36
C PHE A 130 4.11 -1.92 -0.33
N THR A 131 5.02 -1.05 -0.79
CA THR A 131 4.64 0.12 -1.59
C THR A 131 4.24 -0.25 -3.03
N MET A 132 4.70 -1.40 -3.53
CA MET A 132 4.54 -1.84 -4.92
C MET A 132 3.18 -2.50 -5.22
N VAL A 133 2.19 -2.35 -4.34
CA VAL A 133 0.80 -2.81 -4.56
C VAL A 133 0.28 -2.42 -5.94
N ILE A 134 0.56 -1.17 -6.33
CA ILE A 134 0.09 -0.62 -7.59
C ILE A 134 0.71 -1.33 -8.83
N ILE A 135 1.92 -1.90 -8.73
CA ILE A 135 2.54 -2.62 -9.85
C ILE A 135 1.79 -3.91 -10.17
N GLN A 136 1.27 -4.62 -9.16
CA GLN A 136 0.43 -5.81 -9.42
C GLN A 136 -1.01 -5.43 -9.72
N GLN A 137 -1.53 -4.40 -9.04
CA GLN A 137 -2.90 -3.93 -9.24
C GLN A 137 -3.15 -3.48 -10.70
N ARG A 138 -2.21 -2.75 -11.32
CA ARG A 138 -2.43 -2.15 -12.66
C ARG A 138 -2.60 -3.19 -13.79
N PRO A 139 -1.76 -4.23 -13.92
CA PRO A 139 -2.00 -5.33 -14.85
C PRO A 139 -3.34 -6.05 -14.58
N THR A 140 -3.66 -6.35 -13.31
CA THR A 140 -4.95 -6.97 -12.98
C THR A 140 -6.13 -6.07 -13.36
N GLN A 141 -6.01 -4.76 -13.12
CA GLN A 141 -6.99 -3.76 -13.52
C GLN A 141 -7.17 -3.72 -15.04
N PHE A 142 -6.08 -3.80 -15.81
CA PHE A 142 -6.15 -3.89 -17.27
C PHE A 142 -6.92 -5.13 -17.73
N VAL A 143 -6.61 -6.30 -17.19
CA VAL A 143 -7.30 -7.56 -17.49
C VAL A 143 -8.79 -7.46 -17.16
N VAL A 144 -9.15 -6.96 -15.97
CA VAL A 144 -10.55 -6.83 -15.56
C VAL A 144 -11.31 -5.83 -16.44
N ILE A 145 -10.70 -4.70 -16.81
CA ILE A 145 -11.31 -3.73 -17.73
C ILE A 145 -11.52 -4.37 -19.11
N TRP A 146 -10.54 -5.13 -19.60
CA TRP A 146 -10.64 -5.83 -20.88
C TRP A 146 -11.78 -6.86 -20.86
N LEU A 147 -11.84 -7.70 -19.82
CA LEU A 147 -12.93 -8.68 -19.62
C LEU A 147 -14.30 -8.00 -19.53
N ARG A 148 -14.40 -6.88 -18.80
CA ARG A 148 -15.64 -6.09 -18.73
C ARG A 148 -16.09 -5.60 -20.11
N LYS A 149 -15.16 -5.10 -20.94
CA LYS A 149 -15.49 -4.62 -22.29
C LYS A 149 -16.01 -5.75 -23.17
N TRP A 150 -15.38 -6.93 -23.11
CA TRP A 150 -15.86 -8.11 -23.82
C TRP A 150 -17.23 -8.59 -23.34
N LEU A 151 -17.45 -8.61 -22.03
CA LEU A 151 -18.76 -8.95 -21.47
C LEU A 151 -19.85 -7.99 -21.96
N LEU A 152 -19.59 -6.67 -21.93
CA LEU A 152 -20.53 -5.66 -22.42
C LEU A 152 -20.81 -5.80 -23.91
N LEU A 153 -19.81 -6.15 -24.72
CA LEU A 153 -20.00 -6.43 -26.14
C LEU A 153 -20.90 -7.65 -26.35
N MET A 154 -20.63 -8.76 -25.66
CA MET A 154 -21.42 -9.99 -25.78
C MET A 154 -22.87 -9.78 -25.32
N VAL A 155 -23.07 -9.11 -24.18
CA VAL A 155 -24.40 -8.77 -23.66
C VAL A 155 -25.12 -7.84 -24.64
N GLY A 156 -24.43 -6.86 -25.25
CA GLY A 156 -25.04 -5.94 -26.21
C GLY A 156 -25.42 -6.56 -27.55
N ILE A 157 -24.83 -7.71 -27.91
CA ILE A 157 -25.19 -8.47 -29.11
C ILE A 157 -26.39 -9.40 -28.82
N ILE A 158 -26.45 -9.99 -27.62
CA ILE A 158 -27.36 -11.10 -27.31
C ILE A 158 -28.61 -10.64 -26.55
N LEU A 159 -28.50 -9.59 -25.74
CA LEU A 159 -29.51 -9.20 -24.75
C LEU A 159 -30.02 -7.76 -24.98
N PRO A 160 -31.21 -7.42 -24.42
CA PRO A 160 -31.77 -6.08 -24.51
C PRO A 160 -30.85 -5.00 -23.91
N VAL A 161 -30.96 -3.76 -24.41
CA VAL A 161 -30.15 -2.61 -23.98
C VAL A 161 -30.25 -2.34 -22.47
N SER A 162 -31.39 -2.61 -21.84
CA SER A 162 -31.53 -2.46 -20.38
C SER A 162 -30.57 -3.36 -19.58
N TRP A 163 -30.19 -4.52 -20.13
CA TRP A 163 -29.23 -5.43 -19.50
C TRP A 163 -27.79 -4.93 -19.64
N THR A 164 -27.43 -4.33 -20.78
CA THR A 164 -26.09 -3.73 -20.94
C THR A 164 -25.87 -2.58 -19.97
N GLU A 165 -26.89 -1.73 -19.76
CA GLU A 165 -26.85 -0.67 -18.76
C GLU A 165 -26.72 -1.22 -17.33
N GLY A 166 -27.47 -2.27 -17.00
CA GLY A 166 -27.38 -2.97 -15.72
C GLY A 166 -25.95 -3.44 -15.44
N VAL A 167 -25.35 -4.19 -16.37
CA VAL A 167 -23.98 -4.74 -16.27
C VAL A 167 -22.94 -3.62 -16.25
N ALA A 168 -23.07 -2.61 -17.10
CA ALA A 168 -22.15 -1.48 -17.16
C ALA A 168 -22.12 -0.70 -15.85
N SER A 169 -23.31 -0.56 -15.22
CA SER A 169 -23.44 0.09 -13.93
C SER A 169 -22.86 -0.79 -12.82
N PHE A 170 -23.12 -2.10 -12.82
CA PHE A 170 -22.66 -3.02 -11.77
C PHE A 170 -21.13 -3.02 -11.68
N PHE A 171 -20.43 -3.18 -12.80
CA PHE A 171 -18.98 -3.06 -12.86
C PHE A 171 -18.54 -1.61 -13.05
N ASP A 172 -18.85 -0.76 -12.08
CA ASP A 172 -18.34 0.61 -12.09
C ASP A 172 -16.81 0.66 -11.84
N HIS A 173 -16.21 1.82 -12.09
CA HIS A 173 -14.77 2.02 -11.94
C HIS A 173 -14.26 1.70 -10.53
N HIS A 174 -15.05 2.02 -9.51
CA HIS A 174 -14.70 1.88 -8.10
C HIS A 174 -14.73 0.42 -7.65
N LEU A 175 -15.71 -0.35 -8.11
CA LEU A 175 -15.77 -1.77 -7.87
C LEU A 175 -14.59 -2.50 -8.52
N ILE A 176 -14.26 -2.18 -9.78
CA ILE A 176 -13.10 -2.75 -10.47
C ILE A 176 -11.81 -2.42 -9.73
N LEU A 177 -11.62 -1.16 -9.34
CA LEU A 177 -10.45 -0.74 -8.57
C LEU A 177 -10.36 -1.51 -7.24
N SER A 178 -11.48 -1.67 -6.55
CA SER A 178 -11.55 -2.36 -5.28
C SER A 178 -11.23 -3.85 -5.41
N ILE A 179 -11.87 -4.55 -6.34
CA ILE A 179 -11.62 -5.98 -6.59
C ILE A 179 -10.16 -6.21 -6.99
N THR A 180 -9.62 -5.37 -7.87
CA THR A 180 -8.23 -5.49 -8.34
C THR A 180 -7.19 -5.15 -7.27
N THR A 181 -7.62 -4.51 -6.17
CA THR A 181 -6.78 -4.29 -4.97
C THR A 181 -6.92 -5.44 -3.99
N VAL A 182 -8.16 -5.81 -3.65
CA VAL A 182 -8.49 -6.79 -2.63
C VAL A 182 -8.14 -8.21 -3.06
N PHE A 183 -8.33 -8.58 -4.33
CA PHE A 183 -8.04 -9.93 -4.76
C PHE A 183 -6.55 -10.31 -4.64
N PRO A 184 -5.59 -9.50 -5.15
CA PRO A 184 -4.17 -9.84 -5.02
C PRO A 184 -3.57 -9.58 -3.63
N TYR A 185 -4.16 -8.73 -2.79
CA TYR A 185 -3.53 -8.32 -1.52
C TYR A 185 -4.40 -8.50 -0.28
N GLY A 186 -5.69 -8.72 -0.43
CA GLY A 186 -6.63 -8.89 0.69
C GLY A 186 -6.30 -10.10 1.55
N PHE A 187 -5.67 -11.14 0.99
CA PHE A 187 -5.20 -12.29 1.75
C PHE A 187 -3.97 -11.97 2.63
N VAL A 188 -3.21 -10.92 2.32
CA VAL A 188 -2.03 -10.53 3.11
C VAL A 188 -2.45 -9.98 4.47
N VAL A 189 -3.57 -9.25 4.54
CA VAL A 189 -4.09 -8.65 5.77
C VAL A 189 -4.29 -9.68 6.90
N PRO A 190 -5.07 -10.77 6.72
CA PRO A 190 -5.24 -11.79 7.75
C PRO A 190 -3.96 -12.58 8.02
N LEU A 191 -3.11 -12.82 7.01
CA LEU A 191 -1.84 -13.52 7.22
C LEU A 191 -0.81 -12.69 8.00
N MET A 192 -0.93 -11.37 7.94
CA MET A 192 -0.13 -10.40 8.69
C MET A 192 -0.88 -9.88 9.92
N LEU A 193 -1.85 -10.62 10.49
CA LEU A 193 -2.67 -10.12 11.60
C LEU A 193 -1.83 -9.73 12.82
N ASP A 194 -0.76 -10.47 13.11
CA ASP A 194 0.24 -10.17 14.16
C ASP A 194 1.36 -9.22 13.68
N GLY A 195 1.13 -8.55 12.55
CA GLY A 195 2.06 -7.61 11.96
C GLY A 195 3.29 -8.28 11.34
N PRO A 196 4.43 -7.57 11.32
CA PRO A 196 5.71 -8.05 10.78
C PRO A 196 6.28 -9.30 11.47
N ARG A 197 5.81 -9.62 12.70
CA ARG A 197 6.14 -10.85 13.43
C ARG A 197 5.29 -12.05 13.03
N SER A 198 4.25 -11.85 12.22
CA SER A 198 3.47 -12.97 11.70
C SER A 198 4.36 -13.98 10.97
N ARG A 199 3.89 -15.23 10.87
CA ARG A 199 4.61 -16.29 10.14
C ARG A 199 4.95 -15.86 8.72
N LEU A 200 4.03 -15.16 8.04
CA LEU A 200 4.26 -14.65 6.69
C LEU A 200 5.38 -13.60 6.68
N GLY A 201 5.39 -12.65 7.62
CA GLY A 201 6.43 -11.61 7.71
C GLY A 201 7.83 -12.17 7.96
N VAL A 202 7.94 -13.07 8.95
CA VAL A 202 9.20 -13.77 9.29
C VAL A 202 9.70 -14.62 8.11
N TRP A 203 8.80 -15.37 7.47
CA TRP A 203 9.11 -16.19 6.30
C TRP A 203 9.52 -15.36 5.09
N ALA A 204 8.78 -14.30 4.77
CA ALA A 204 9.04 -13.44 3.61
C ALA A 204 10.41 -12.76 3.68
N MET A 205 10.84 -12.40 4.90
CA MET A 205 12.18 -11.84 5.14
C MET A 205 13.27 -12.88 5.33
N ARG A 206 12.91 -14.17 5.53
CA ARG A 206 13.84 -15.24 5.92
C ARG A 206 14.67 -14.82 7.14
N LEU A 207 14.00 -14.43 8.22
CA LEU A 207 14.67 -14.04 9.46
C LEU A 207 15.21 -15.27 10.18
N THR A 208 16.39 -15.13 10.76
CA THR A 208 16.91 -16.03 11.80
C THR A 208 16.48 -15.53 13.18
N ALA A 209 16.66 -16.35 14.22
CA ALA A 209 16.35 -15.92 15.60
C ALA A 209 17.11 -14.65 16.01
N ASP A 210 18.37 -14.50 15.60
CA ASP A 210 19.17 -13.31 15.88
C ASP A 210 18.68 -12.08 15.08
N ASP A 211 18.23 -12.30 13.84
CA ASP A 211 17.62 -11.24 13.03
C ASP A 211 16.34 -10.71 13.71
N GLU A 212 15.52 -11.60 14.27
CA GLU A 212 14.31 -11.22 15.00
C GLU A 212 14.64 -10.39 16.26
N VAL A 213 15.63 -10.80 17.05
CA VAL A 213 16.05 -10.04 18.23
C VAL A 213 16.54 -8.65 17.85
N GLU A 214 17.31 -8.51 16.78
CA GLU A 214 17.79 -7.20 16.35
C GLU A 214 16.66 -6.33 15.74
N LEU A 215 15.79 -6.91 14.92
CA LEU A 215 14.73 -6.18 14.22
C LEU A 215 13.61 -5.75 15.18
N PHE A 216 13.22 -6.62 16.10
CA PHE A 216 12.10 -6.41 17.02
C PHE A 216 12.53 -6.06 18.46
N GLY A 217 13.83 -6.12 18.75
CA GLY A 217 14.39 -5.91 20.09
C GLY A 217 14.36 -7.15 21.01
N ARG A 218 13.65 -8.22 20.63
CA ARG A 218 13.55 -9.48 21.38
C ARG A 218 12.86 -10.57 20.56
N ARG A 219 12.94 -11.80 21.04
CA ARG A 219 12.35 -12.97 20.38
C ARG A 219 10.83 -13.02 20.48
N GLU A 220 10.27 -12.78 21.65
CA GLU A 220 8.81 -12.88 21.87
C GLU A 220 8.09 -11.54 21.67
N PRO A 221 6.86 -11.53 21.15
CA PRO A 221 6.07 -10.31 20.98
C PRO A 221 5.56 -9.73 22.32
N PHE A 222 5.16 -8.45 22.35
CA PHE A 222 4.60 -7.81 23.54
C PHE A 222 3.10 -7.95 23.40
N THR A 223 2.36 -8.10 24.50
CA THR A 223 0.90 -8.05 24.45
C THR A 223 0.42 -6.75 23.80
N ALA A 224 1.04 -5.61 24.11
CA ALA A 224 0.74 -4.32 23.50
C ALA A 224 1.04 -4.27 21.99
N GLU A 225 2.13 -4.91 21.55
CA GLU A 225 2.49 -5.00 20.13
C GLU A 225 1.46 -5.83 19.36
N LEU A 226 1.09 -7.01 19.88
CA LEU A 226 0.06 -7.85 19.28
C LEU A 226 -1.31 -7.16 19.27
N PHE A 227 -1.66 -6.49 20.36
CA PHE A 227 -2.89 -5.72 20.46
C PHE A 227 -2.94 -4.62 19.41
N PHE A 228 -1.88 -3.81 19.28
CA PHE A 228 -1.78 -2.77 18.25
C PHE A 228 -2.00 -3.34 16.85
N TRP A 229 -1.27 -4.41 16.49
CA TRP A 229 -1.40 -5.02 15.17
C TRP A 229 -2.79 -5.59 14.94
N ARG A 230 -3.38 -6.30 15.90
CA ARG A 230 -4.73 -6.88 15.75
C ARG A 230 -5.82 -5.81 15.70
N ALA A 231 -5.68 -4.73 16.48
CA ALA A 231 -6.64 -3.64 16.56
C ALA A 231 -6.60 -2.71 15.33
N ARG A 232 -5.54 -2.76 14.51
CA ARG A 232 -5.43 -1.86 13.34
C ARG A 232 -6.55 -2.08 12.31
N VAL A 233 -6.99 -3.33 12.09
CA VAL A 233 -8.03 -3.64 11.10
C VAL A 233 -9.38 -3.04 11.51
N PRO A 234 -9.90 -3.27 12.74
CA PRO A 234 -11.10 -2.58 13.18
C PRO A 234 -10.90 -1.06 13.24
N LEU A 235 -9.69 -0.57 13.58
CA LEU A 235 -9.40 0.88 13.51
C LEU A 235 -9.54 1.42 12.09
N PHE A 236 -9.03 0.72 11.06
CA PHE A 236 -9.17 1.12 9.66
C PHE A 236 -10.65 1.13 9.22
N VAL A 237 -11.44 0.15 9.68
CA VAL A 237 -12.89 0.12 9.46
C VAL A 237 -13.57 1.33 10.09
N VAL A 238 -13.24 1.66 11.35
CA VAL A 238 -13.79 2.82 12.06
C VAL A 238 -13.38 4.12 11.37
N LEU A 239 -12.10 4.29 11.00
CA LEU A 239 -11.64 5.46 10.26
C LEU A 239 -12.40 5.60 8.95
N ARG A 240 -12.61 4.49 8.23
CA ARG A 240 -13.40 4.49 6.99
C ARG A 240 -14.86 4.86 7.25
N ALA A 241 -15.47 4.34 8.32
CA ALA A 241 -16.83 4.70 8.72
C ALA A 241 -16.96 6.19 9.00
N VAL A 242 -16.01 6.77 9.76
CA VAL A 242 -16.00 8.19 10.12
C VAL A 242 -15.90 9.07 8.87
N VAL A 243 -14.93 8.81 7.99
CA VAL A 243 -14.77 9.67 6.79
C VAL A 243 -15.96 9.55 5.84
N THR A 244 -16.66 8.41 5.83
CA THR A 244 -17.82 8.18 4.94
C THR A 244 -19.18 8.40 5.60
N ASP A 245 -19.22 9.00 6.81
CA ASP A 245 -20.44 9.18 7.61
C ASP A 245 -21.25 7.87 7.71
N CYS A 246 -20.62 6.83 8.26
CA CYS A 246 -21.17 5.47 8.35
C CYS A 246 -21.58 4.89 6.98
N TRP A 247 -20.73 5.08 5.96
CA TRP A 247 -20.95 4.64 4.58
C TRP A 247 -22.18 5.26 3.90
N THR A 248 -22.70 6.38 4.40
CA THR A 248 -23.85 7.07 3.82
C THR A 248 -23.45 8.17 2.84
N ARG A 249 -22.21 8.68 2.92
CA ARG A 249 -21.73 9.79 2.11
C ARG A 249 -20.43 9.49 1.39
N ASP A 250 -20.24 10.24 0.30
CA ASP A 250 -18.94 10.39 -0.30
C ASP A 250 -18.04 11.23 0.64
N PRO A 251 -16.92 10.69 1.15
CA PRO A 251 -16.00 11.38 2.06
C PRO A 251 -15.45 12.70 1.51
N LEU A 252 -15.46 12.94 0.20
CA LEU A 252 -14.97 14.20 -0.39
C LEU A 252 -16.04 15.29 -0.43
N GLY A 253 -17.32 14.92 -0.48
CA GLY A 253 -18.42 15.88 -0.34
C GLY A 253 -18.45 16.56 1.02
N ALA A 254 -17.89 15.90 2.06
CA ALA A 254 -17.83 16.40 3.43
C ALA A 254 -16.58 17.26 3.75
N VAL A 255 -15.51 17.17 2.94
CA VAL A 255 -14.27 17.96 3.15
C VAL A 255 -14.37 19.34 2.46
N VAL A 256 -15.26 19.47 1.48
CA VAL A 256 -15.47 20.71 0.70
C VAL A 256 -16.67 21.53 1.22
N SER A 257 -17.41 21.03 2.21
CA SER A 257 -18.52 21.70 2.88
C SER A 257 -18.10 22.31 4.21
#